data_AF-A0A1H0LJN5-F1
#
_entry.id   AF-A0A1H0LJN5-F1
#
_cell.length_a   1.000
_cell.length_b   1.000
_cell.length_c   1.000
_cell.angle_alpha   90.00
_cell.angle_beta   90.00
_cell.angle_gamma   90.00
#
_symmetry.space_group_name_H-M   'P 1'
#
loop_
_entity.id
_entity.type
_entity.pdbx_description
1 polymer ?
#
loop_
_entity_poly.entity_id
_entity_poly.type
_entity_poly.pdbx_seq_one_letter_code
_entity_poly.pdbx_strand_id
1 'polypeptide(L)'
;MAKVNPIKFFKKAYPTIAVAFTTRSSYATLPVNLEVITKRLRVSPRIASFVAPLGATMNFNGCGGVWPAVVAIFVVPGPAAISTTVVLTALGLPLEGMGLVLGVEALIDMGRTAVNATGTTVTALLVAESEGELDREAFNRDEEDDLELATA
;
A
#
# COMPACT_ATOMS: atom_id res chain seq x y z
N MET A 1 -14.30 13.17 -2.20
CA MET A 1 -13.51 12.54 -1.11
C MET A 1 -14.46 11.78 -0.21
N ALA A 2 -14.13 10.56 0.24
CA ALA A 2 -15.05 9.64 0.91
C ALA A 2 -15.72 10.13 2.22
N LYS A 3 -15.40 11.33 2.73
CA LYS A 3 -15.95 11.90 3.97
C LYS A 3 -15.95 10.91 5.16
N VAL A 4 -14.91 10.10 5.28
CA VAL A 4 -14.68 9.20 6.41
C VAL A 4 -13.68 9.80 7.38
N ASN A 5 -13.70 9.37 8.64
CA ASN A 5 -12.71 9.78 9.62
C ASN A 5 -11.33 9.15 9.26
N PRO A 6 -10.28 9.95 9.01
CA PRO A 6 -8.98 9.44 8.58
C PRO A 6 -8.28 8.60 9.66
N ILE A 7 -8.46 8.93 10.94
CA ILE A 7 -7.84 8.18 12.05
C ILE A 7 -8.44 6.77 12.12
N LYS A 8 -9.77 6.66 11.99
CA LYS A 8 -10.47 5.37 11.98
C LYS A 8 -10.09 4.53 10.76
N PHE A 9 -9.91 5.17 9.59
CA PHE A 9 -9.39 4.50 8.40
C PHE A 9 -8.00 3.89 8.65
N PHE A 10 -7.04 4.66 9.16
CA PHE A 10 -5.68 4.14 9.39
C PHE A 10 -5.63 3.05 10.45
N LYS A 11 -6.46 3.13 11.51
CA LYS A 11 -6.60 2.06 12.49
C LYS A 11 -7.06 0.74 11.83
N LYS A 12 -8.09 0.81 10.98
CA LYS A 12 -8.63 -0.35 10.25
C LYS A 12 -7.67 -0.87 9.16
N ALA A 13 -6.89 0.01 8.54
CA ALA A 13 -5.93 -0.34 7.48
C ALA A 13 -4.57 -0.84 8.01
N TYR A 14 -4.27 -0.66 9.29
CA TYR A 14 -2.96 -0.98 9.89
C TYR A 14 -2.42 -2.39 9.58
N PRO A 15 -3.21 -3.48 9.60
CA PRO A 15 -2.69 -4.81 9.29
C PRO A 15 -2.11 -4.92 7.87
N THR A 16 -2.77 -4.30 6.89
CA THR A 16 -2.26 -4.24 5.51
C THR A 16 -0.95 -3.47 5.44
N ILE A 17 -0.87 -2.33 6.14
CA ILE A 17 0.34 -1.49 6.18
C ILE A 17 1.51 -2.26 6.79
N ALA A 18 1.30 -2.94 7.91
CA ALA A 18 2.32 -3.71 8.61
C ALA A 18 2.84 -4.88 7.75
N VAL A 19 1.94 -5.64 7.12
CA VAL A 19 2.33 -6.76 6.23
C VAL A 19 3.03 -6.23 4.98
N ALA A 20 2.57 -5.12 4.41
CA ALA A 20 3.19 -4.51 3.23
C ALA A 20 4.60 -3.98 3.52
N PHE A 21 4.76 -3.34 4.68
CA PHE A 21 6.05 -2.86 5.14
C PHE A 21 7.03 -4.02 5.33
N THR A 22 6.62 -5.09 6.02
CA THR A 22 7.52 -6.21 6.33
C THR A 22 7.82 -7.13 5.13
N THR A 23 6.83 -7.40 4.29
CA THR A 23 6.99 -8.32 3.14
C THR A 23 7.61 -7.67 1.92
N ARG A 24 7.54 -6.33 1.80
CA ARG A 24 8.03 -5.57 0.63
C ARG A 24 7.43 -6.04 -0.71
N SER A 25 6.27 -6.70 -0.68
CA SER A 25 5.62 -7.22 -1.88
C SER A 25 4.11 -6.95 -1.88
N SER A 26 3.65 -6.19 -2.87
CA SER A 26 2.22 -5.92 -3.08
C SER A 26 1.41 -7.20 -3.29
N TYR A 27 1.97 -8.20 -3.97
CA TYR A 27 1.31 -9.49 -4.18
C TYR A 27 1.23 -10.32 -2.89
N ALA A 28 2.30 -10.34 -2.09
CA ALA A 28 2.28 -11.03 -0.81
C ALA A 28 1.24 -10.44 0.16
N THR A 29 0.93 -9.14 0.00
CA THR A 29 -0.08 -8.46 0.83
C THR A 29 -1.51 -8.67 0.36
N LEU A 30 -1.73 -9.16 -0.86
CA LEU A 30 -3.06 -9.28 -1.47
C LEU A 30 -4.10 -9.98 -0.58
N PRO A 31 -3.83 -11.16 0.04
CA PRO A 31 -4.84 -11.81 0.88
C PRO A 31 -5.22 -10.96 2.10
N VAL A 32 -4.25 -10.34 2.77
CA VAL A 32 -4.48 -9.46 3.91
C VAL A 32 -5.21 -8.19 3.47
N ASN A 33 -4.86 -7.65 2.30
CA ASN A 33 -5.47 -6.46 1.74
C ASN A 33 -6.95 -6.70 1.39
N LEU A 34 -7.26 -7.84 0.76
CA LEU A 34 -8.64 -8.25 0.50
C LEU A 34 -9.45 -8.40 1.80
N GLU A 35 -8.85 -9.01 2.83
CA GLU A 35 -9.51 -9.15 4.13
C GLU A 35 -9.78 -7.80 4.80
N VAL A 36 -8.80 -6.90 4.79
CA VAL A 36 -8.97 -5.54 5.36
C VAL A 36 -10.02 -4.75 4.60
N ILE A 37 -10.01 -4.77 3.26
CA ILE A 37 -10.99 -4.04 2.45
C ILE A 37 -12.41 -4.56 2.69
N THR A 38 -12.59 -5.88 2.73
CA THR A 38 -13.92 -6.50 2.87
C THR A 38 -14.42 -6.48 4.32
N LYS A 39 -13.60 -6.93 5.28
CA LYS A 39 -14.04 -7.11 6.67
C LYS A 39 -13.89 -5.86 7.52
N ARG A 40 -12.79 -5.12 7.38
CA ARG A 40 -12.51 -3.95 8.23
C ARG A 40 -13.06 -2.65 7.64
N LEU A 41 -12.84 -2.43 6.34
CA LEU A 41 -13.33 -1.25 5.62
C LEU A 41 -14.75 -1.42 5.09
N ARG A 42 -15.32 -2.63 5.18
CA ARG A 42 -16.72 -2.93 4.87
C ARG A 42 -17.12 -2.53 3.44
N VAL A 43 -16.18 -2.65 2.52
CA VAL A 43 -16.40 -2.48 1.09
C VAL A 43 -16.94 -3.78 0.50
N SER A 44 -17.83 -3.68 -0.49
CA SER A 44 -18.41 -4.84 -1.15
C SER A 44 -17.33 -5.77 -1.73
N PRO A 45 -17.51 -7.11 -1.65
CA PRO A 45 -16.56 -8.06 -2.24
C PRO A 45 -16.34 -7.87 -3.74
N ARG A 46 -17.34 -7.33 -4.46
CA ARG A 46 -17.24 -6.99 -5.87
C ARG A 46 -16.17 -5.92 -6.12
N ILE A 47 -16.21 -4.82 -5.38
CA ILE A 47 -15.22 -3.74 -5.51
C ILE A 47 -13.87 -4.23 -5.00
N ALA A 48 -13.83 -4.94 -3.87
CA ALA A 48 -12.59 -5.43 -3.28
C ALA A 48 -11.83 -6.40 -4.20
N SER A 49 -12.53 -7.38 -4.79
CA SER A 49 -11.93 -8.39 -5.67
C SER A 49 -11.44 -7.82 -7.00
N PHE A 50 -11.97 -6.67 -7.43
CA PHE A 50 -11.49 -5.94 -8.59
C PHE A 50 -10.33 -5.01 -8.25
N VAL A 51 -10.50 -4.16 -7.24
CA VAL A 51 -9.53 -3.11 -6.88
C VAL A 51 -8.26 -3.67 -6.24
N ALA A 52 -8.34 -4.71 -5.41
CA ALA A 52 -7.15 -5.20 -4.71
C ALA A 52 -6.11 -5.84 -5.64
N PRO A 53 -6.46 -6.74 -6.58
CA PRO A 53 -5.51 -7.28 -7.55
C PRO A 53 -5.00 -6.24 -8.55
N LEU A 54 -5.88 -5.35 -9.05
CA LEU A 54 -5.47 -4.26 -9.92
C LEU A 54 -4.55 -3.27 -9.22
N GLY A 55 -4.83 -2.95 -7.95
CA GLY A 55 -3.97 -2.10 -7.15
C GLY A 55 -2.62 -2.75 -6.85
N ALA A 56 -2.56 -4.06 -6.67
CA ALA A 56 -1.29 -4.76 -6.45
C ALA A 56 -0.31 -4.63 -7.63
N THR A 57 -0.81 -4.42 -8.86
CA THR A 57 0.00 -4.32 -10.09
C THR A 57 0.11 -2.92 -10.66
N MET A 58 -0.95 -2.11 -10.58
CA MET A 58 -1.05 -0.80 -11.24
C MET A 58 -0.92 0.37 -10.27
N ASN A 59 -1.01 0.14 -8.95
CA ASN A 59 -0.90 1.24 -7.99
C ASN A 59 0.57 1.57 -7.70
N PHE A 60 1.08 2.58 -8.41
CA PHE A 60 2.46 3.06 -8.31
C PHE A 60 2.58 4.42 -7.60
N ASN A 61 1.72 4.72 -6.61
CA ASN A 61 1.82 5.96 -5.82
C ASN A 61 3.21 6.13 -5.17
N GLY A 62 3.80 5.02 -4.71
CA GLY A 62 5.17 4.94 -4.21
C GLY A 62 6.19 5.24 -5.30
N CYS A 63 6.21 4.47 -6.41
CA CYS A 63 7.25 4.61 -7.44
C CYS A 63 7.14 5.86 -8.33
N GLY A 64 5.94 6.40 -8.56
CA GLY A 64 5.69 7.47 -9.53
C GLY A 64 5.51 8.86 -8.91
N GLY A 65 5.11 8.94 -7.63
CA GLY A 65 4.86 10.21 -6.95
C GLY A 65 5.85 10.50 -5.83
N VAL A 66 5.80 9.70 -4.76
CA VAL A 66 6.58 9.96 -3.54
C VAL A 66 8.06 9.67 -3.75
N TRP A 67 8.38 8.54 -4.39
CA TRP A 67 9.76 8.08 -4.47
C TRP A 67 10.67 8.92 -5.38
N PRO A 68 10.26 9.36 -6.58
CA PRO A 68 11.09 10.25 -7.40
C PRO A 68 11.44 11.56 -6.67
N ALA A 69 10.54 12.09 -5.84
CA ALA A 69 10.82 13.26 -5.01
C ALA A 69 11.84 12.94 -3.91
N VAL A 70 11.72 11.80 -3.22
CA VAL A 70 12.69 11.37 -2.20
C VAL A 70 14.06 11.06 -2.83
N VAL A 71 14.11 10.39 -3.98
CA VAL A 71 15.36 10.12 -4.73
C VAL A 71 16.01 11.42 -5.18
N ALA A 72 15.23 12.37 -5.70
CA ALA A 72 15.75 13.66 -6.14
C ALA A 72 16.38 14.46 -4.99
N ILE A 73 15.85 14.31 -3.76
CA ILE A 73 16.35 14.99 -2.57
C ILE A 73 17.53 14.23 -1.94
N PHE A 74 17.50 12.90 -1.91
CA PHE A 74 18.44 12.08 -1.13
C PHE A 74 19.43 11.23 -1.96
N VAL A 75 19.34 11.21 -3.29
CA VAL A 75 20.19 10.40 -4.19
C VAL A 75 20.13 8.90 -3.85
N VAL A 76 18.94 8.38 -3.54
CA VAL A 76 18.75 6.97 -3.19
C VAL A 76 17.77 6.31 -4.18
N PRO A 77 18.19 5.37 -5.04
CA PRO A 77 17.34 4.82 -6.10
C PRO A 77 16.73 3.43 -5.79
N GLY A 78 15.47 3.43 -5.32
CA GLY A 78 14.40 2.39 -5.15
C GLY A 78 14.45 1.01 -5.86
N PRO A 79 13.33 0.39 -6.30
CA PRO A 79 13.28 -0.61 -7.40
C PRO A 79 14.03 -0.23 -8.67
N ALA A 80 14.51 1.01 -8.69
CA ALA A 80 15.68 1.39 -9.40
C ALA A 80 16.95 0.57 -9.07
N ALA A 81 17.12 -0.30 -8.10
CA ALA A 81 18.38 -1.04 -7.94
C ALA A 81 18.72 -1.87 -9.19
N ILE A 82 17.73 -2.52 -9.81
CA ILE A 82 17.89 -3.21 -11.10
C ILE A 82 18.05 -2.19 -12.23
N SER A 83 17.16 -1.20 -12.35
CA SER A 83 17.24 -0.24 -13.47
C SER A 83 18.40 0.76 -13.37
N THR A 84 18.91 1.02 -12.16
CA THR A 84 20.11 1.77 -11.79
C THR A 84 21.34 0.93 -12.02
N THR A 85 21.33 -0.38 -11.71
CA THR A 85 22.41 -1.25 -12.19
C THR A 85 22.48 -1.19 -13.72
N VAL A 86 21.34 -1.25 -14.41
CA VAL A 86 21.25 -1.11 -15.87
C VAL A 86 21.73 0.27 -16.34
N VAL A 87 21.31 1.37 -15.69
CA VAL A 87 21.69 2.74 -16.06
C VAL A 87 23.17 3.04 -15.76
N LEU A 88 23.68 2.64 -14.59
CA LEU A 88 25.09 2.78 -14.23
C LEU A 88 25.97 1.97 -15.19
N THR A 89 25.56 0.74 -15.51
CA THR A 89 26.25 -0.08 -16.52
C THR A 89 26.18 0.57 -17.92
N ALA A 90 25.03 1.15 -18.30
CA ALA A 90 24.88 1.86 -19.57
C ALA A 90 25.71 3.15 -19.65
N LEU A 91 25.98 3.80 -18.51
CA LEU A 91 26.81 5.01 -18.40
C LEU A 91 28.28 4.71 -18.10
N GLY A 92 28.67 3.44 -17.94
CA GLY A 92 30.06 3.03 -17.63
C GLY A 92 30.52 3.39 -16.22
N LEU A 93 29.59 3.59 -15.28
CA LEU A 93 29.87 4.01 -13.91
C LEU A 93 30.12 2.80 -12.98
N PRO A 94 31.08 2.90 -12.04
CA PRO A 94 31.41 1.84 -11.09
C PRO A 94 30.25 1.49 -10.15
N LEU A 95 29.97 0.18 -10.00
CA LEU A 95 28.90 -0.38 -9.15
C LEU A 95 29.28 -0.44 -7.67
N GLU A 96 30.55 -0.23 -7.33
CA GLU A 96 31.09 -0.38 -5.98
C GLU A 96 30.44 0.58 -4.97
N GLY A 97 29.91 1.73 -5.44
CA GLY A 97 29.16 2.68 -4.61
C GLY A 97 27.78 2.20 -4.17
N MET A 98 27.23 1.14 -4.77
CA MET A 98 25.90 0.63 -4.43
C MET A 98 25.83 -0.08 -3.08
N GLY A 99 26.95 -0.55 -2.52
CA GLY A 99 26.93 -1.30 -1.25
C GLY A 99 26.34 -0.53 -0.07
N LEU A 100 26.58 0.78 -0.01
CA LEU A 100 26.05 1.69 1.01
C LEU A 100 24.57 2.03 0.77
N VAL A 101 24.20 2.16 -0.50
CA VAL A 101 22.84 2.49 -0.96
C VAL A 101 21.90 1.31 -0.73
N LEU A 102 22.33 0.08 -1.02
CA LEU A 102 21.54 -1.15 -0.85
C LEU A 102 21.10 -1.40 0.60
N GLY A 103 21.86 -0.90 1.59
CA GLY A 103 21.48 -0.96 3.00
C GLY A 103 20.25 -0.12 3.34
N VAL A 104 20.14 1.07 2.75
CA VAL A 104 18.99 1.98 2.95
C VAL A 104 17.83 1.61 2.03
N GLU A 105 18.12 1.07 0.84
CA GLU A 105 17.12 0.59 -0.13
C GLU A 105 16.14 -0.40 0.49
N ALA A 106 16.60 -1.27 1.39
CA ALA A 106 15.72 -2.20 2.07
C ALA A 106 14.60 -1.47 2.85
N LEU A 107 14.93 -0.44 3.62
CA LEU A 107 13.95 0.34 4.41
C LEU A 107 13.02 1.16 3.51
N ILE A 108 13.57 1.69 2.43
CA ILE A 108 12.85 2.47 1.43
C ILE A 108 11.80 1.64 0.70
N ASP A 109 12.16 0.42 0.33
CA ASP A 109 11.29 -0.50 -0.38
C ASP A 109 10.12 -0.97 0.50
N MET A 110 10.37 -1.12 1.81
CA MET A 110 9.32 -1.33 2.81
C MET A 110 8.32 -0.17 2.82
N GLY A 111 8.82 1.07 2.87
CA GLY A 111 7.98 2.28 2.84
C GLY A 111 7.15 2.39 1.56
N ARG A 112 7.75 2.13 0.40
CA ARG A 112 7.07 2.14 -0.90
C ARG A 112 5.94 1.13 -0.96
N THR A 113 6.20 -0.11 -0.56
CA THR A 113 5.20 -1.17 -0.58
C THR A 113 4.05 -0.83 0.36
N ALA A 114 4.35 -0.30 1.56
CA ALA A 114 3.33 0.16 2.50
C ALA A 114 2.44 1.28 1.90
N VAL A 115 3.04 2.28 1.23
CA VAL A 115 2.29 3.36 0.57
C VAL A 115 1.43 2.83 -0.58
N ASN A 116 1.94 1.91 -1.39
CA ASN A 116 1.17 1.28 -2.48
C ASN A 116 -0.01 0.47 -1.93
N ALA A 117 0.20 -0.34 -0.90
CA ALA A 117 -0.87 -1.13 -0.29
C ALA A 117 -1.95 -0.22 0.36
N THR A 118 -1.53 0.85 1.04
CA THR A 118 -2.44 1.88 1.59
C THR A 118 -3.20 2.60 0.50
N GLY A 119 -2.56 2.93 -0.62
CA GLY A 119 -3.26 3.56 -1.75
C GLY A 119 -4.38 2.67 -2.29
N THR A 120 -4.19 1.35 -2.31
CA THR A 120 -5.20 0.40 -2.78
C THR A 120 -6.41 0.37 -1.85
N THR A 121 -6.22 0.44 -0.53
CA THR A 121 -7.34 0.51 0.42
C THR A 121 -8.09 1.83 0.32
N VAL A 122 -7.39 2.95 0.11
CA VAL A 122 -8.02 4.26 -0.15
C VAL A 122 -8.83 4.23 -1.44
N THR A 123 -8.28 3.68 -2.53
CA THR A 123 -8.97 3.56 -3.82
C THR A 123 -10.23 2.72 -3.68
N ALA A 124 -10.16 1.57 -3.00
CA ALA A 124 -11.33 0.72 -2.79
C ALA A 124 -12.46 1.47 -2.05
N LEU A 125 -12.09 2.27 -1.04
CA LEU A 125 -13.05 3.08 -0.29
C LEU A 125 -13.65 4.21 -1.13
N LEU A 126 -12.83 4.88 -1.96
CA LEU A 126 -13.28 5.95 -2.83
C LEU A 126 -14.21 5.44 -3.94
N VAL A 127 -13.89 4.27 -4.50
CA VAL A 127 -14.75 3.60 -5.51
C VAL A 127 -16.05 3.14 -4.86
N ALA A 128 -16.00 2.54 -3.67
CA ALA A 128 -17.21 2.17 -2.93
C ALA A 128 -18.12 3.37 -2.66
N GLU A 129 -17.54 4.51 -2.27
CA GLU A 129 -18.31 5.74 -2.10
C GLU A 129 -18.88 6.24 -3.44
N SER A 130 -18.12 6.22 -4.53
CA SER A 130 -18.61 6.70 -5.82
C SER A 130 -19.72 5.84 -6.41
N GLU A 131 -19.67 4.53 -6.16
CA GLU A 131 -20.71 3.57 -6.54
C GLU A 131 -21.90 3.55 -5.55
N GLY A 132 -21.82 4.29 -4.44
CA GLY A 132 -22.84 4.26 -3.39
C GLY A 132 -22.94 2.93 -2.64
N GLU A 133 -21.94 2.04 -2.78
CA GLU A 133 -21.86 0.73 -2.14
C GLU A 133 -21.10 0.77 -0.80
N LEU A 134 -20.70 1.96 -0.32
CA LEU A 134 -20.02 2.10 0.96
C LEU A 134 -21.00 2.07 2.14
N ASP A 135 -20.96 0.99 2.91
CA ASP A 135 -21.68 0.89 4.18
C ASP A 135 -20.96 1.71 5.27
N ARG A 136 -21.42 2.95 5.44
CA ARG A 136 -20.86 3.91 6.41
C ARG A 136 -21.11 3.50 7.85
N GLU A 137 -22.24 2.87 8.15
CA GLU A 137 -22.55 2.43 9.51
C GLU A 137 -21.62 1.28 9.90
N ALA A 138 -21.47 0.29 9.01
CA ALA A 138 -20.52 -0.80 9.21
C ALA A 138 -19.08 -0.31 9.30
N PHE A 139 -18.69 0.65 8.45
CA PHE A 139 -17.36 1.25 8.54
C PHE A 139 -17.13 1.94 9.89
N ASN A 140 -18.15 2.60 10.44
CA ASN A 140 -18.04 3.36 11.69
C ASN A 140 -18.19 2.51 12.95
N ARG A 141 -18.60 1.24 12.88
CA ARG A 141 -18.54 0.32 14.02
C ARG A 141 -17.10 0.15 14.52
N ASP A 142 -16.94 0.07 15.84
CA ASP A 142 -15.64 -0.15 16.47
C ASP A 142 -15.27 -1.64 16.41
N GLU A 143 -13.98 -1.95 16.39
CA GLU A 143 -13.52 -3.35 16.25
C GLU A 143 -13.89 -4.22 17.46
N GLU A 144 -14.18 -3.61 18.63
CA GLU A 144 -14.71 -4.31 19.81
C GLU A 144 -16.13 -4.84 19.57
N ASP A 145 -17.00 -4.09 18.89
CA ASP A 145 -18.37 -4.52 18.57
C ASP A 145 -18.37 -5.76 17.65
N ASP A 146 -17.37 -5.86 16.76
CA ASP A 146 -17.22 -6.98 15.83
C ASP A 146 -16.68 -8.25 16.53
N LEU A 147 -15.89 -8.09 17.58
CA LEU A 147 -15.42 -9.19 18.43
C LEU A 147 -16.56 -9.71 19.32
N GLU A 148 -17.37 -8.83 19.91
CA GLU A 148 -18.54 -9.24 20.70
C GLU A 148 -19.55 -10.01 19.85
N LEU A 149 -19.90 -9.52 18.65
CA LEU A 149 -20.82 -10.20 17.71
C LEU A 149 -20.30 -11.53 17.16
N ALA A 150 -18.99 -11.70 17.04
CA ALA A 150 -18.40 -12.97 16.60
C ALA A 150 -18.31 -14.01 17.73
N THR A 151 -18.46 -13.59 18.98
CA THR A 151 -18.41 -14.44 20.18
C THR A 151 -19.78 -14.70 20.83
N ALA A 152 -20.84 -14.02 20.36
CA ALA A 152 -22.23 -14.21 20.78
C ALA A 152 -22.97 -15.19 19.85
#